data_AF-A0A355FPE8-F1
#
_entry.id   AF-A0A355FPE8-F1
#
_cell.length_a   1.000
_cell.length_b   1.000
_cell.length_c   1.000
_cell.angle_alpha   90.00
_cell.angle_beta   90.00
_cell.angle_gamma   90.00
#
_symmetry.space_group_name_H-M   'P 1'
#
loop_
_entity.id
_entity.type
_entity.pdbx_description
1 polymer ?
#
loop_
_entity_poly.entity_id
_entity_poly.type
_entity_poly.pdbx_seq_one_letter_code
_entity_poly.pdbx_strand_id
1 'polypeptide(L)'
;RNLIAGFIKTRAIQPYFCNWLLFSALIEAALFRLGGDYDPMRVDYACRQLEHWYMGDGTYSDGPEFHWDYYNSFVIQPMLLDLVETFRTERDDLNNLCPILLKRAQRQGVILERLMAPDGTFPPFRRTITYRMGVF
;
A
#
# COMPACT_ATOMS: atom_id res chain seq x y z
N ARG A 1 16.16 10.05 -18.28
CA ARG A 1 17.11 8.90 -18.31
C ARG A 1 17.75 8.61 -16.95
N ASN A 2 18.24 9.61 -16.20
CA ASN A 2 18.85 9.37 -14.88
C ASN A 2 17.88 8.81 -13.81
N LEU A 3 16.59 9.16 -13.88
CA LEU A 3 15.58 8.68 -12.92
C LEU A 3 15.33 7.16 -13.02
N ILE A 4 15.08 6.65 -14.24
CA ILE A 4 14.91 5.20 -14.50
C ILE A 4 16.12 4.41 -14.00
N ALA A 5 17.33 4.88 -14.32
CA ALA A 5 18.56 4.24 -13.84
C ALA A 5 18.69 4.28 -12.31
N GLY A 6 18.25 5.38 -11.66
CA GLY A 6 18.19 5.49 -10.21
C GLY A 6 17.22 4.48 -9.58
N PHE A 7 16.01 4.37 -10.14
CA PHE A 7 15.00 3.39 -9.69
C PHE A 7 15.48 1.95 -9.84
N ILE A 8 16.08 1.58 -10.97
CA ILE A 8 16.63 0.24 -11.18
C ILE A 8 17.70 -0.08 -10.12
N LYS A 9 18.55 0.89 -9.74
CA LYS A 9 19.57 0.68 -8.68
C LYS A 9 18.96 0.36 -7.31
N THR A 10 17.74 0.79 -7.03
CA THR A 10 17.07 0.49 -5.75
C THR A 10 16.73 -0.99 -5.59
N ARG A 11 16.72 -1.78 -6.68
CA ARG A 11 16.46 -3.23 -6.62
C ARG A 11 17.42 -4.00 -5.72
N ALA A 12 18.61 -3.46 -5.45
CA ALA A 12 19.59 -4.02 -4.53
C ALA A 12 19.21 -3.86 -3.04
N ILE A 13 18.25 -2.98 -2.72
CA ILE A 13 17.74 -2.77 -1.36
C ILE A 13 16.64 -3.81 -1.12
N GLN A 14 16.88 -4.69 -0.15
CA GLN A 14 15.88 -5.69 0.25
C GLN A 14 14.85 -5.04 1.18
N PRO A 15 13.54 -5.06 0.84
CA PRO A 15 12.51 -4.58 1.74
C PRO A 15 12.36 -5.51 2.94
N TYR A 16 12.01 -4.96 4.11
CA TYR A 16 11.53 -5.76 5.23
C TYR A 16 10.20 -6.45 4.88
N PHE A 17 9.91 -7.55 5.56
CA PHE A 17 8.72 -8.36 5.32
C PHE A 17 7.46 -7.77 5.99
N CYS A 18 7.03 -6.62 5.48
CA CYS A 18 5.87 -5.85 5.95
C CYS A 18 5.37 -4.93 4.81
N ASN A 19 4.68 -3.83 5.11
CA ASN A 19 4.25 -2.83 4.12
C ASN A 19 5.38 -2.31 3.21
N TRP A 20 6.65 -2.48 3.60
CA TRP A 20 7.82 -2.10 2.82
C TRP A 20 7.88 -2.75 1.42
N LEU A 21 7.19 -3.89 1.26
CA LEU A 21 7.00 -4.52 -0.06
C LEU A 21 6.30 -3.58 -1.06
N LEU A 22 5.36 -2.73 -0.60
CA LEU A 22 4.63 -1.79 -1.46
C LEU A 22 5.55 -0.71 -2.05
N PHE A 23 6.55 -0.25 -1.30
CA PHE A 23 7.51 0.73 -1.81
C PHE A 23 8.31 0.15 -2.98
N SER A 24 8.75 -1.11 -2.83
CA SER A 24 9.45 -1.81 -3.91
C SER A 24 8.53 -1.97 -5.13
N ALA A 25 7.27 -2.37 -4.94
CA ALA A 25 6.32 -2.54 -6.03
C ALA A 25 5.93 -1.22 -6.72
N LEU A 26 5.80 -0.11 -5.96
CA LEU A 26 5.51 1.21 -6.54
C LEU A 26 6.67 1.75 -7.38
N ILE A 27 7.92 1.45 -7.03
CA ILE A 27 9.06 1.81 -7.89
C ILE A 27 8.95 1.08 -9.23
N GLU A 28 8.55 -0.20 -9.23
CA GLU A 28 8.32 -0.95 -10.48
C GLU A 28 7.11 -0.41 -11.25
N ALA A 29 6.03 -0.01 -10.57
CA ALA A 29 4.90 0.68 -11.19
C ALA A 29 5.32 2.01 -11.85
N ALA A 30 6.21 2.76 -11.19
CA ALA A 30 6.76 3.99 -11.75
C ALA A 30 7.65 3.71 -12.97
N LEU A 31 8.49 2.66 -12.93
CA LEU A 31 9.28 2.21 -14.07
C LEU A 31 8.38 1.86 -15.27
N PHE A 32 7.30 1.11 -15.03
CA PHE A 32 6.30 0.78 -16.05
C PHE A 32 5.67 2.04 -16.68
N ARG A 33 5.17 2.97 -15.85
CA ARG A 33 4.59 4.24 -16.33
C ARG A 33 5.56 5.10 -17.13
N LEU A 34 6.85 5.02 -16.82
CA LEU A 34 7.92 5.75 -17.51
C LEU A 34 8.39 5.05 -18.80
N GLY A 35 7.81 3.91 -19.18
CA GLY A 35 8.22 3.09 -20.32
C GLY A 35 9.57 2.40 -20.13
N GLY A 36 9.99 2.22 -18.87
CA GLY A 36 11.18 1.47 -18.50
C GLY A 36 10.87 -0.02 -18.29
N ASP A 37 11.94 -0.81 -18.17
CA ASP A 37 11.84 -2.22 -17.80
C ASP A 37 11.51 -2.35 -16.30
N TYR A 38 10.36 -2.94 -15.98
CA TYR A 38 9.89 -3.18 -14.63
C TYR A 38 9.90 -4.68 -14.32
N ASP A 39 9.97 -5.03 -13.05
CA ASP A 39 9.96 -6.42 -12.58
C ASP A 39 8.53 -6.83 -12.12
N PRO A 40 7.79 -7.63 -12.91
CA PRO A 40 6.43 -8.03 -12.56
C PRO A 40 6.37 -8.91 -11.30
N MET A 41 7.44 -9.66 -11.01
CA MET A 41 7.48 -10.54 -9.84
C MET A 41 7.38 -9.73 -8.54
N ARG A 42 8.01 -8.55 -8.48
CA ARG A 42 7.93 -7.66 -7.31
C ARG A 42 6.53 -7.11 -7.09
N VAL A 43 5.82 -6.79 -8.18
CA VAL A 43 4.43 -6.34 -8.15
C VAL A 43 3.53 -7.48 -7.65
N ASP A 44 3.66 -8.66 -8.24
CA ASP A 44 2.87 -9.84 -7.88
C ASP A 44 3.08 -10.26 -6.44
N TYR A 45 4.33 -10.25 -5.99
CA TYR A 45 4.69 -10.61 -4.63
C TYR A 45 4.05 -9.63 -3.64
N ALA A 46 4.14 -8.33 -3.86
CA ALA A 46 3.50 -7.34 -2.99
C ALA A 46 1.97 -7.53 -2.95
N CYS A 47 1.30 -7.60 -4.11
CA CYS A 47 -0.16 -7.78 -4.16
C CYS A 47 -0.61 -9.05 -3.43
N ARG A 48 0.05 -10.19 -3.68
CA ARG A 48 -0.31 -11.48 -3.05
C ARG A 48 -0.08 -11.47 -1.54
N GLN A 49 1.04 -10.92 -1.08
CA GLN A 49 1.32 -10.87 0.35
C GLN A 49 0.37 -9.93 1.10
N LEU A 50 0.02 -8.78 0.50
CA LEU A 50 -0.98 -7.90 1.08
C LEU A 50 -2.36 -8.58 1.11
N GLU A 51 -2.76 -9.32 0.08
CA GLU A 51 -3.99 -10.11 0.14
C GLU A 51 -3.97 -11.15 1.26
N HIS A 52 -2.83 -11.83 1.50
CA HIS A 52 -2.68 -12.75 2.63
C HIS A 52 -2.74 -12.05 3.99
N TRP A 53 -2.32 -10.80 4.06
CA TRP A 53 -2.34 -9.97 5.27
C TRP A 53 -3.64 -9.20 5.46
N TYR A 54 -4.65 -9.44 4.63
CA TYR A 54 -5.96 -8.84 4.81
C TYR A 54 -6.68 -9.48 6.01
N MET A 55 -6.95 -8.69 7.04
CA MET A 55 -7.54 -9.14 8.30
C MET A 55 -9.07 -9.03 8.33
N GLY A 56 -9.67 -8.49 7.27
CA GLY A 56 -11.09 -8.16 7.24
C GLY A 56 -11.37 -6.70 7.59
N ASP A 57 -12.62 -6.30 7.36
CA ASP A 57 -13.15 -4.96 7.66
C ASP A 57 -12.30 -3.78 7.14
N GLY A 58 -11.62 -3.93 6.01
CA GLY A 58 -10.75 -2.89 5.45
C GLY A 58 -9.37 -2.75 6.13
N THR A 59 -8.97 -3.70 6.98
CA THR A 59 -7.69 -3.62 7.70
C THR A 59 -6.69 -4.69 7.23
N TYR A 60 -5.41 -4.31 7.15
CA TYR A 60 -4.27 -5.17 6.88
C TYR A 60 -3.31 -5.23 8.08
N SER A 61 -2.64 -6.37 8.30
CA SER A 61 -1.81 -6.62 9.49
C SER A 61 -0.42 -5.98 9.48
N ASP A 62 0.04 -5.42 8.36
CA ASP A 62 1.42 -4.90 8.18
C ASP A 62 2.52 -5.96 8.44
N GLY A 63 2.37 -7.12 7.80
CA GLY A 63 3.24 -8.27 8.00
C GLY A 63 2.51 -9.45 8.65
N PRO A 64 3.24 -10.50 9.05
CA PRO A 64 2.65 -11.72 9.61
C PRO A 64 1.95 -11.50 10.96
N GLU A 65 2.46 -10.56 11.75
CA GLU A 65 1.90 -10.23 13.05
C GLU A 65 0.95 -9.04 12.91
N PHE A 66 -0.20 -9.10 13.59
CA PHE A 66 -1.19 -8.03 13.51
C PHE A 66 -0.73 -6.78 14.24
N HIS A 67 -0.50 -5.72 13.47
CA HIS A 67 -0.28 -4.38 13.97
C HIS A 67 -1.36 -3.42 13.46
N TRP A 68 -2.28 -3.02 14.34
CA TRP A 68 -3.27 -1.99 14.01
C TRP A 68 -2.70 -0.60 14.17
N ASP A 69 -1.92 -0.19 13.18
CA ASP A 69 -1.24 1.09 13.09
C ASP A 69 -1.87 1.95 11.98
N TYR A 70 -1.68 3.28 12.03
CA TYR A 70 -2.16 4.21 10.99
C TYR A 70 -1.57 3.98 9.59
N TYR A 71 -0.60 3.08 9.40
CA TYR A 71 -0.09 2.72 8.07
C TYR A 71 -1.18 2.23 7.12
N ASN A 72 -2.29 1.67 7.63
CA ASN A 72 -3.43 1.32 6.80
C ASN A 72 -4.00 2.54 6.04
N SER A 73 -4.03 3.73 6.64
CA SER A 73 -4.65 4.91 6.02
C SER A 73 -3.75 5.61 5.01
N PHE A 74 -2.46 5.80 5.31
CA PHE A 74 -1.58 6.63 4.47
C PHE A 74 -0.49 5.86 3.70
N VAL A 75 -0.33 4.54 3.94
CA VAL A 75 0.60 3.68 3.18
C VAL A 75 -0.17 2.58 2.49
N ILE A 76 -0.72 1.61 3.23
CA ILE A 76 -1.16 0.34 2.66
C ILE A 76 -2.31 0.54 1.68
N GLN A 77 -3.43 1.12 2.11
CA GLN A 77 -4.60 1.30 1.25
C GLN A 77 -4.31 2.16 0.01
N PRO A 78 -3.75 3.39 0.13
CA PRO A 78 -3.50 4.22 -1.04
C PRO A 78 -2.45 3.62 -1.99
N MET A 79 -1.33 3.11 -1.47
CA MET A 79 -0.27 2.56 -2.32
C MET A 79 -0.71 1.28 -3.03
N LEU A 80 -1.47 0.41 -2.36
CA LEU A 80 -1.99 -0.81 -2.98
C LEU A 80 -3.03 -0.49 -4.07
N LEU A 81 -3.87 0.51 -3.86
CA LEU A 81 -4.79 1.00 -4.90
C LEU A 81 -4.05 1.58 -6.09
N ASP A 82 -3.09 2.48 -5.87
CA ASP A 82 -2.30 3.11 -6.94
C ASP A 82 -1.51 2.08 -7.76
N LEU A 83 -0.98 1.07 -7.06
CA LEU A 83 -0.27 -0.04 -7.68
C LEU A 83 -1.20 -0.80 -8.64
N VAL A 84 -2.36 -1.23 -8.15
CA VAL A 84 -3.31 -2.02 -8.95
C VAL A 84 -3.92 -1.18 -10.09
N GLU A 85 -4.27 0.07 -9.83
CA GLU A 85 -4.80 1.00 -10.84
C GLU A 85 -3.78 1.26 -11.96
N THR A 86 -2.49 1.25 -11.65
CA THR A 86 -1.43 1.44 -12.66
C THR A 86 -1.38 0.32 -13.69
N PHE A 87 -1.70 -0.92 -13.30
CA PHE A 87 -1.58 -2.09 -14.16
C PHE A 87 -2.93 -2.62 -14.68
N ARG A 88 -4.07 -2.16 -14.16
CA ARG A 88 -5.38 -2.78 -14.44
C ARG A 88 -5.80 -2.81 -15.92
N THR A 89 -5.27 -1.93 -16.76
CA THR A 89 -5.61 -1.93 -18.21
C THR A 89 -4.87 -3.01 -18.98
N GLU A 90 -3.74 -3.50 -18.45
CA GLU A 90 -2.85 -4.46 -19.10
C GLU A 90 -2.94 -5.84 -18.45
N ARG A 91 -3.57 -5.92 -17.27
CA ARG A 91 -3.60 -7.11 -16.41
C ARG A 91 -4.99 -7.35 -15.81
N ASP A 92 -5.64 -8.39 -16.30
CA ASP A 92 -6.99 -8.77 -15.87
C ASP A 92 -7.07 -9.18 -14.38
N ASP A 93 -6.04 -9.82 -13.86
CA ASP A 93 -5.98 -10.23 -12.45
C ASP A 93 -6.01 -9.02 -11.51
N LEU A 94 -5.26 -7.97 -11.85
CA LEU A 94 -5.24 -6.71 -11.12
C LEU A 94 -6.51 -5.90 -11.38
N ASN A 95 -7.05 -5.93 -12.60
CA ASN A 95 -8.34 -5.32 -12.92
C ASN A 95 -9.49 -5.86 -12.06
N ASN A 96 -9.53 -7.18 -11.88
CA ASN A 96 -10.52 -7.84 -11.04
C ASN A 96 -10.32 -7.56 -9.55
N LEU A 97 -9.06 -7.35 -9.12
CA LEU A 97 -8.71 -7.03 -7.73
C LEU A 97 -9.05 -5.57 -7.37
N CYS A 98 -8.88 -4.62 -8.29
CA CYS A 98 -9.10 -3.18 -8.07
C CYS A 98 -10.43 -2.84 -7.36
N PRO A 99 -11.62 -3.28 -7.85
CA PRO A 99 -12.88 -2.93 -7.21
C PRO A 99 -13.05 -3.54 -5.80
N ILE A 100 -12.36 -4.64 -5.50
CA ILE A 100 -12.35 -5.24 -4.16
C ILE A 100 -11.54 -4.36 -3.21
N LEU A 101 -10.34 -3.96 -3.63
CA LEU A 101 -9.47 -3.07 -2.84
C LEU A 101 -10.11 -1.71 -2.61
N LEU A 102 -10.79 -1.16 -3.63
CA LEU A 102 -11.48 0.12 -3.49
C LEU A 102 -12.52 0.09 -2.38
N LYS A 103 -13.30 -0.99 -2.29
CA LYS A 103 -14.27 -1.18 -1.20
C LYS A 103 -13.60 -1.31 0.16
N ARG A 104 -12.44 -1.99 0.23
CA ARG A 104 -11.66 -2.12 1.48
C ARG A 104 -11.12 -0.76 1.93
N ALA A 105 -10.58 0.04 1.01
CA ALA A 105 -10.09 1.38 1.30
C ALA A 105 -11.23 2.32 1.74
N GLN A 106 -12.37 2.28 1.07
CA GLN A 106 -13.57 3.03 1.48
C GLN A 106 -14.02 2.64 2.89
N ARG A 107 -14.05 1.34 3.20
CA ARG A 107 -14.38 0.87 4.55
C ARG A 107 -13.39 1.39 5.59
N GLN A 108 -12.10 1.39 5.26
CA GLN A 108 -11.09 1.93 6.16
C GLN A 108 -11.20 3.44 6.34
N GLY A 109 -11.59 4.19 5.31
CA GLY A 109 -11.92 5.61 5.42
C GLY A 109 -13.04 5.86 6.44
N VAL A 110 -14.11 5.07 6.40
CA VAL A 110 -15.21 5.15 7.38
C VAL A 110 -14.73 4.84 8.81
N ILE A 111 -13.84 3.85 8.98
CA ILE A 111 -13.25 3.55 10.28
C ILE A 111 -12.42 4.75 10.76
N LEU A 112 -11.65 5.35 9.86
CA LEU A 112 -10.80 6.48 10.18
C LEU A 112 -11.61 7.71 10.61
N GLU A 113 -12.67 8.05 9.87
CA GLU A 113 -13.59 9.13 10.21
C GLU A 113 -14.19 8.94 11.62
N ARG A 114 -14.53 7.69 11.98
CA ARG A 114 -15.09 7.36 13.31
C ARG A 114 -14.07 7.41 14.44
N LEU A 115 -12.78 7.36 14.12
CA LEU A 115 -11.71 7.53 15.10
C LEU A 115 -11.41 9.01 15.35
N MET A 116 -11.90 9.92 14.53
CA MET A 116 -11.69 11.35 14.72
C MET A 116 -12.52 11.84 15.91
N ALA A 117 -11.85 12.42 16.91
CA ALA A 117 -12.50 13.05 18.05
C ALA A 117 -13.18 14.37 17.65
N PRO A 118 -14.11 14.91 18.47
CA PRO A 118 -14.81 16.16 18.15
C PRO A 118 -13.89 17.38 17.96
N ASP A 119 -12.67 17.34 18.51
CA ASP A 119 -11.63 18.36 18.34
C ASP A 119 -10.74 18.12 17.11
N GLY A 120 -11.09 17.13 16.27
CA GLY A 120 -10.35 16.73 15.08
C GLY A 120 -9.13 15.86 15.36
N THR A 121 -8.87 15.49 16.63
CA THR A 121 -7.70 14.68 16.96
C THR A 121 -7.94 13.20 16.72
N PHE A 122 -6.86 12.50 16.39
CA PHE A 122 -6.84 11.05 16.26
C PHE A 122 -6.28 10.42 17.54
N PRO A 123 -6.90 9.34 18.07
CA PRO A 123 -6.50 8.72 19.33
C PRO A 123 -5.07 8.17 19.23
N PRO A 124 -4.24 8.35 20.27
CA PRO A 124 -2.88 7.82 20.27
C PRO A 124 -2.93 6.31 20.53
N PHE A 125 -2.63 5.50 19.52
CA PHE A 125 -2.41 4.07 19.72
C PHE A 125 -1.16 3.57 19.00
N ARG A 126 -0.48 2.63 19.66
CA ARG A 126 0.68 1.85 19.18
C ARG A 126 1.83 2.70 18.65
N ARG A 127 2.53 2.21 17.63
CA ARG A 127 3.76 2.79 17.07
C ARG A 127 3.49 4.07 16.28
N THR A 128 2.21 4.37 16.02
CA THR A 128 1.80 5.48 15.18
C THR A 128 1.43 6.76 15.90
N ILE A 129 1.74 6.87 17.19
CA ILE A 129 1.61 8.14 17.93
C ILE A 129 2.38 9.29 17.26
N THR A 130 3.56 9.01 16.71
CA THR A 130 4.38 9.99 15.96
C THR A 130 3.83 10.28 14.56
N TYR A 131 2.97 9.41 14.03
CA TYR A 131 2.41 9.49 12.68
C TYR A 131 0.93 9.93 12.67
N ARG A 132 0.33 10.26 13.82
CA ARG A 132 -1.07 10.73 13.92
C ARG A 132 -1.35 11.99 13.10
N MET A 133 -0.31 12.77 12.80
CA MET A 133 -0.36 13.97 11.96
C MET A 133 -0.15 13.66 10.47
N GLY A 134 -0.01 12.40 10.07
CA GLY A 134 0.04 11.95 8.67
C GLY A 134 -1.24 11.21 8.24
N VAL A 135 -2.26 11.24 9.09
CA VAL A 135 -3.54 10.57 8.92
C VAL A 135 -4.50 11.56 8.25
N PHE A 136 -4.58 11.54 6.92
CA PHE A 136 -5.50 12.37 6.14
C PHE A 136 -6.04 11.59 4.94
#